data_AF-A0A0P9XVX0-F1
#
_entry.id   AF-A0A0P9XVX0-F1
#
_cell.length_a   1.000
_cell.length_b   1.000
_cell.length_c   1.000
_cell.angle_alpha   90.00
_cell.angle_beta   90.00
_cell.angle_gamma   90.00
#
_symmetry.space_group_name_H-M   'P 1'
#
loop_
_entity.id
_entity.type
_entity.pdbx_description
1 polymer ?
#
loop_
_entity_poly.entity_id
_entity_poly.type
_entity_poly.pdbx_seq_one_letter_code
_entity_poly.pdbx_strand_id
1 'polypeptide(L)'
;MHLLYGHVVAPKALVASSLRMKPDHLFLAELTGDEAWHYIEMQNTGTGGTVCTAHANDAEAGFARVCGLIKQSPIGIGLDYSYIERLVRTTFDVVVYMENTYIEEVHYEPEHKLALLNGQRQRAA
;
A
#
# COMPACT_ATOMS: atom_id res chain seq x y z
N MET A 1 13.23 1.56 8.83
CA MET A 1 13.43 0.15 9.24
C MET A 1 13.33 -0.73 8.00
N HIS A 2 14.31 -1.58 7.75
CA HIS A 2 14.30 -2.55 6.64
C HIS A 2 13.89 -3.93 7.16
N LEU A 3 12.92 -4.57 6.51
CA LEU A 3 12.42 -5.88 6.91
C LEU A 3 13.11 -7.02 6.17
N LEU A 4 13.76 -7.91 6.91
CA LEU A 4 14.37 -9.13 6.39
C LEU A 4 13.46 -10.32 6.75
N TYR A 5 12.75 -10.86 5.76
CA TYR A 5 11.85 -12.00 5.91
C TYR A 5 12.29 -13.18 5.04
N GLY A 6 11.76 -14.36 5.34
CA GLY A 6 12.07 -15.60 4.63
C GLY A 6 11.16 -16.73 5.08
N HIS A 7 11.56 -17.99 4.83
CA HIS A 7 10.72 -19.15 5.12
C HIS A 7 10.35 -19.32 6.61
N VAL A 8 11.19 -18.80 7.52
CA VAL A 8 10.98 -18.95 8.98
C VAL A 8 10.09 -17.84 9.55
N VAL A 9 10.17 -16.62 9.01
CA VAL A 9 9.41 -15.47 9.48
C VAL A 9 8.77 -14.76 8.30
N ALA A 10 7.45 -14.81 8.25
CA ALA A 10 6.66 -14.22 7.18
C ALA A 10 6.65 -12.68 7.25
N PRO A 11 6.53 -11.99 6.09
CA PRO A 11 6.49 -10.52 6.02
C PRO A 11 5.44 -9.91 6.95
N LYS A 12 4.24 -10.50 6.99
CA LYS A 12 3.14 -10.07 7.85
C LYS A 12 3.51 -10.02 9.34
N ALA A 13 4.24 -11.01 9.84
CA ALA A 13 4.68 -11.04 11.24
C ALA A 13 5.65 -9.90 11.55
N LEU A 14 6.54 -9.58 10.60
CA LEU A 14 7.47 -8.46 10.74
C LEU A 14 6.78 -7.10 10.67
N VAL A 15 5.82 -6.91 9.76
CA VAL A 15 5.01 -5.67 9.70
C VAL A 15 4.25 -5.48 11.00
N ALA A 16 3.63 -6.53 11.53
CA ALA A 16 2.95 -6.47 12.82
C ALA A 16 3.90 -6.16 13.99
N SER A 17 5.12 -6.73 13.99
CA SER A 17 6.13 -6.41 15.01
C SER A 17 6.61 -4.96 14.89
N SER A 18 6.70 -4.45 13.67
CA SER A 18 7.16 -3.10 13.37
C SER A 18 6.29 -2.04 14.02
N LEU A 19 4.98 -2.27 14.11
CA LEU A 19 4.04 -1.36 14.79
C LEU A 19 4.40 -1.10 16.26
N ARG A 20 5.15 -2.01 16.90
CA ARG A 20 5.60 -1.86 18.31
C ARG A 20 6.97 -1.22 18.45
N MET A 21 7.67 -0.99 17.33
CA MET A 21 9.02 -0.44 17.30
C MET A 21 9.06 1.06 17.03
N LYS A 22 7.89 1.70 16.84
CA LYS A 22 7.75 3.11 16.46
C LYS A 22 8.69 3.50 15.30
N PRO A 23 8.60 2.83 14.13
CA PRO A 23 9.41 3.20 12.98
C PRO A 23 8.97 4.56 12.44
N ASP A 24 9.94 5.42 12.13
CA ASP A 24 9.68 6.65 11.37
C ASP A 24 9.38 6.33 9.89
N HIS A 25 10.04 5.30 9.35
CA HIS A 25 9.85 4.79 7.99
C HIS A 25 9.90 3.26 7.95
N LEU A 26 9.08 2.65 7.10
CA LEU A 26 9.09 1.21 6.81
C LEU A 26 9.50 0.98 5.36
N PHE A 27 10.47 0.09 5.17
CA PHE A 27 10.89 -0.39 3.85
C PHE A 27 10.60 -1.88 3.77
N LEU A 28 9.55 -2.20 3.02
CA LEU A 28 9.17 -3.58 2.70
C LEU A 28 9.64 -3.85 1.27
N ALA A 29 10.40 -4.92 1.05
CA ALA A 29 11.00 -5.16 -0.27
C ALA A 29 9.93 -5.33 -1.36
N GLU A 30 8.91 -6.15 -1.12
CA GLU A 30 7.89 -6.46 -2.11
C GLU A 30 6.55 -6.81 -1.45
N LEU A 31 5.45 -6.35 -2.07
CA LEU A 31 4.08 -6.76 -1.75
C LEU A 31 3.67 -7.96 -2.62
N THR A 32 3.47 -9.10 -1.98
CA THR A 32 3.20 -10.39 -2.64
C THR A 32 1.92 -11.06 -2.17
N GLY A 33 1.41 -10.71 -0.98
CA GLY A 33 0.29 -11.40 -0.34
C GLY A 33 -0.47 -10.58 0.69
N ASP A 34 -0.85 -11.25 1.79
CA ASP A 34 -1.77 -10.74 2.81
C ASP A 34 -1.18 -9.64 3.70
N GLU A 35 0.14 -9.42 3.62
CA GLU A 35 0.84 -8.31 4.25
C GLU A 35 0.42 -6.94 3.71
N ALA A 36 -0.14 -6.88 2.50
CA ALA A 36 -0.55 -5.62 1.86
C ALA A 36 -1.56 -4.82 2.71
N TRP A 37 -2.48 -5.51 3.40
CA TRP A 37 -3.40 -4.86 4.32
C TRP A 37 -2.67 -4.21 5.50
N HIS A 38 -1.76 -4.96 6.14
CA HIS A 38 -1.01 -4.49 7.31
C HIS A 38 -0.06 -3.35 6.93
N TYR A 39 0.52 -3.40 5.73
CA TYR A 39 1.34 -2.34 5.19
C TYR A 39 0.56 -1.02 5.09
N ILE A 40 -0.66 -1.06 4.55
CA ILE A 40 -1.53 0.12 4.44
C ILE A 40 -1.99 0.63 5.80
N GLU A 41 -2.41 -0.26 6.71
CA GLU A 41 -2.79 0.16 8.06
C GLU A 41 -1.64 0.87 8.78
N MET A 42 -0.42 0.37 8.64
CA MET A 42 0.75 0.99 9.24
C MET A 42 0.93 2.43 8.75
N GLN A 43 0.76 2.69 7.44
CA GLN A 43 0.86 4.06 6.91
C GLN A 43 -0.21 4.99 7.48
N ASN A 44 -1.43 4.49 7.65
CA ASN A 44 -2.53 5.25 8.25
C ASN A 44 -2.31 5.59 9.73
N THR A 45 -1.45 4.86 10.44
CA THR A 45 -1.07 5.16 11.84
C THR A 45 0.03 6.22 11.99
N GLY A 46 0.44 6.86 10.89
CA GLY A 46 1.37 7.99 10.92
C GLY A 46 2.82 7.65 10.54
N THR A 47 3.09 6.41 10.13
CA THR A 47 4.39 6.04 9.56
C THR A 47 4.41 6.35 8.06
N GLY A 48 4.73 7.60 7.73
CA GLY A 48 4.84 8.07 6.34
C GLY A 48 6.20 7.75 5.70
N GLY A 49 6.38 8.13 4.43
CA GLY A 49 7.65 7.99 3.71
C GLY A 49 8.10 6.54 3.53
N THR A 50 7.15 5.61 3.46
CA THR A 50 7.43 4.19 3.23
C THR A 50 7.64 3.92 1.75
N VAL A 51 8.41 2.90 1.43
CA VAL A 51 8.65 2.47 0.05
C VAL A 51 8.52 0.96 -0.03
N CYS A 52 7.82 0.49 -1.06
CA CYS A 52 7.70 -0.92 -1.41
C CYS A 52 7.63 -1.10 -2.92
N THR A 53 7.79 -2.34 -3.37
CA THR A 53 7.60 -2.72 -4.78
C THR A 53 6.44 -3.69 -4.93
N ALA A 54 5.87 -3.76 -6.13
CA ALA A 54 4.86 -4.75 -6.51
C ALA A 54 4.96 -5.01 -8.01
N HIS A 55 4.65 -6.23 -8.45
CA HIS A 55 4.59 -6.57 -9.86
C HIS A 55 3.32 -6.03 -10.53
N ALA A 56 3.49 -5.18 -11.54
CA ALA A 56 2.42 -4.63 -12.36
C ALA A 56 2.94 -4.37 -13.80
N ASN A 57 2.01 -4.18 -14.74
CA ASN A 57 2.33 -3.95 -16.15
C ASN A 57 2.37 -2.47 -16.54
N ASP A 58 1.88 -1.60 -15.66
CA ASP A 58 1.83 -0.15 -15.80
C ASP A 58 1.53 0.46 -14.40
N ALA A 59 1.59 1.79 -14.27
CA ALA A 59 1.42 2.45 -12.98
C ALA A 59 0.00 2.28 -12.41
N GLU A 60 -1.03 2.32 -13.26
CA GLU A 60 -2.43 2.22 -12.86
C GLU A 60 -2.81 0.79 -12.44
N ALA A 61 -2.31 -0.20 -13.17
CA ALA A 61 -2.38 -1.62 -12.83
C ALA A 61 -1.66 -1.91 -11.51
N GLY A 62 -0.68 -1.09 -11.11
CA GLY A 62 -0.06 -1.12 -9.78
C GLY A 62 -1.08 -0.97 -8.66
N PHE A 63 -1.97 0.02 -8.76
CA PHE A 63 -3.04 0.18 -7.78
C PHE A 63 -3.99 -1.03 -7.77
N ALA A 64 -4.42 -1.48 -8.95
CA ALA A 64 -5.30 -2.64 -9.08
C ALA A 64 -4.68 -3.92 -8.50
N ARG A 65 -3.37 -4.12 -8.68
CA ARG A 65 -2.61 -5.23 -8.10
C ARG A 65 -2.69 -5.22 -6.58
N VAL A 66 -2.38 -4.09 -5.96
CA VAL A 66 -2.40 -3.96 -4.49
C VAL A 66 -3.83 -4.14 -3.95
N CYS A 67 -4.83 -3.62 -4.65
CA CYS A 67 -6.24 -3.86 -4.31
C CYS A 67 -6.57 -5.35 -4.32
N GLY A 68 -6.10 -6.09 -5.34
CA GLY A 68 -6.25 -7.53 -5.44
C GLY A 68 -5.60 -8.28 -4.28
N LEU A 69 -4.36 -7.93 -3.90
CA LEU A 69 -3.66 -8.52 -2.76
C LEU A 69 -4.43 -8.33 -1.45
N ILE A 70 -4.96 -7.12 -1.22
CA ILE A 70 -5.79 -6.82 -0.06
C ILE A 70 -7.08 -7.64 -0.11
N LYS A 71 -7.77 -7.69 -1.25
CA LYS A 71 -9.04 -8.41 -1.40
C LYS A 71 -8.90 -9.92 -1.18
N GLN A 72 -7.72 -10.47 -1.46
CA GLN A 72 -7.39 -11.88 -1.18
C GLN A 72 -7.08 -12.15 0.29
N SER A 73 -6.74 -11.11 1.08
CA SER A 73 -6.48 -11.27 2.51
C SER A 73 -7.76 -11.62 3.28
N PRO A 74 -7.67 -12.35 4.42
CA PRO A 74 -8.84 -12.70 5.23
C PRO A 74 -9.69 -11.50 5.64
N ILE A 75 -9.06 -10.34 5.84
CA ILE A 75 -9.72 -9.09 6.21
C ILE A 75 -10.41 -8.47 4.99
N GLY A 76 -9.70 -8.41 3.86
CA GLY A 76 -10.20 -7.73 2.66
C GLY A 76 -11.34 -8.46 1.94
N ILE A 77 -11.53 -9.77 2.16
CA ILE A 77 -12.65 -10.52 1.57
C ILE A 77 -14.00 -9.86 1.89
N GLY A 78 -14.18 -9.39 3.13
CA GLY A 78 -15.42 -8.73 3.58
C GLY A 78 -15.57 -7.27 3.17
N LEU A 79 -14.54 -6.64 2.58
CA LEU A 79 -14.55 -5.22 2.24
C LEU A 79 -14.97 -4.99 0.79
N ASP A 80 -15.74 -3.92 0.55
CA ASP A 80 -16.09 -3.51 -0.80
C ASP A 80 -14.83 -3.13 -1.60
N TYR A 81 -14.79 -3.52 -2.88
CA TYR A 81 -13.65 -3.19 -3.75
C TYR A 81 -13.43 -1.68 -3.86
N SER A 82 -14.50 -0.90 -3.98
CA SER A 82 -14.44 0.57 -4.04
C SER A 82 -13.86 1.19 -2.75
N TYR A 83 -14.08 0.54 -1.60
CA TYR A 83 -13.46 0.96 -0.35
C TYR A 83 -11.96 0.68 -0.36
N ILE A 84 -11.55 -0.51 -0.80
CA ILE A 84 -10.13 -0.91 -0.92
C ILE A 84 -9.41 0.00 -1.91
N GLU A 85 -9.97 0.22 -3.09
CA GLU A 85 -9.38 1.05 -4.14
C GLU A 85 -9.16 2.48 -3.65
N ARG A 86 -10.18 3.06 -3.00
CA ARG A 86 -10.04 4.38 -2.40
C ARG A 86 -8.92 4.41 -1.36
N LEU A 87 -8.85 3.40 -0.49
CA LEU A 87 -7.82 3.31 0.55
C LEU A 87 -6.43 3.31 -0.11
N VAL A 88 -6.21 2.42 -1.07
CA VAL A 88 -4.96 2.29 -1.83
C VAL A 88 -4.58 3.62 -2.50
N ARG A 89 -5.49 4.26 -3.24
CA ARG A 89 -5.22 5.54 -3.93
C ARG A 89 -4.96 6.71 -2.98
N THR A 90 -5.49 6.67 -1.75
CA THR A 90 -5.18 7.68 -0.74
C THR A 90 -3.88 7.41 0.02
N THR A 91 -3.45 6.15 0.10
CA THR A 91 -2.24 5.75 0.82
C THR A 91 -0.98 5.94 -0.02
N PHE A 92 -0.99 5.55 -1.29
CA PHE A 92 0.18 5.72 -2.16
C PHE A 92 0.17 7.11 -2.80
N ASP A 93 1.19 7.92 -2.49
CA ASP A 93 1.36 9.24 -3.09
C ASP A 93 1.91 9.19 -4.50
N VAL A 94 2.93 8.36 -4.73
CA VAL A 94 3.65 8.24 -6.00
C VAL A 94 3.75 6.76 -6.36
N VAL A 95 3.44 6.43 -7.61
CA VAL A 95 3.70 5.11 -8.19
C VAL A 95 4.60 5.29 -9.39
N VAL A 96 5.72 4.57 -9.39
CA VAL A 96 6.69 4.59 -10.49
C VAL A 96 6.66 3.23 -11.15
N TYR A 97 6.29 3.19 -12.43
CA TYR A 97 6.39 1.98 -13.23
C TYR A 97 7.75 1.97 -13.95
N MET A 98 8.42 0.83 -13.86
CA MET A 98 9.71 0.61 -14.48
C MET A 98 9.64 -0.60 -15.40
N GLU A 99 10.10 -0.43 -16.63
CA GLU A 99 10.36 -1.53 -17.55
C GLU A 99 11.88 -1.74 -17.63
N ASN A 100 12.34 -2.92 -17.20
CA ASN A 100 13.77 -3.25 -17.02
C ASN A 100 14.48 -2.26 -16.08
N THR A 101 15.24 -1.31 -16.66
CA THR A 101 16.00 -0.29 -15.94
C THR A 101 15.50 1.12 -16.24
N TYR A 102 14.44 1.26 -17.03
CA TYR A 102 13.89 2.54 -17.47
C TYR A 102 12.61 2.84 -16.71
N ILE A 103 12.43 4.10 -16.34
CA ILE A 103 11.17 4.59 -15.80
C ILE A 103 10.32 4.99 -16.99
N GLU A 104 9.23 4.26 -17.22
CA GLU A 104 8.30 4.52 -18.32
C GLU A 104 7.15 5.43 -17.87
N GLU A 105 6.70 5.29 -16.61
CA GLU A 105 5.59 6.09 -16.08
C GLU A 105 5.83 6.51 -14.63
N VAL A 106 5.41 7.73 -14.31
CA VAL A 106 5.35 8.26 -12.95
C VAL A 106 3.96 8.79 -12.70
N HIS A 107 3.20 8.12 -11.85
CA HIS A 107 1.87 8.52 -11.45
C HIS A 107 1.94 9.32 -10.15
N TYR A 108 1.55 10.59 -10.21
CA TYR A 108 1.46 11.50 -9.07
C TYR A 108 0.29 12.48 -9.26
N GLU A 109 -0.81 12.25 -8.55
CA GLU A 109 -2.06 13.02 -8.69
C GLU A 109 -2.56 13.53 -7.32
N PRO A 110 -1.93 14.57 -6.75
CA PRO A 110 -2.29 15.08 -5.42
C PRO A 110 -3.72 15.64 -5.35
N GLU A 111 -4.23 16.19 -6.46
CA GLU A 111 -5.60 16.72 -6.54
C GLU A 111 -6.65 15.60 -6.46
N HIS A 112 -6.40 14.47 -7.14
CA HIS A 112 -7.27 13.30 -7.09
C HIS A 112 -7.31 12.71 -5.68
N LYS A 113 -6.13 12.57 -5.05
CA LYS A 113 -6.02 12.15 -3.65
C LYS A 113 -6.79 13.09 -2.71
N LEU A 114 -6.66 14.40 -2.89
CA LEU A 114 -7.37 15.39 -2.09
C LEU A 114 -8.90 15.28 -2.28
N ALA A 115 -9.37 15.07 -3.50
CA ALA A 115 -10.79 14.87 -3.79
C ALA A 115 -11.35 13.62 -3.08
N LEU A 116 -10.61 12.49 -3.09
CA LEU A 116 -10.98 11.27 -2.39
C LEU A 116 -11.05 11.46 -0.86
N LEU A 117 -10.11 12.20 -0.28
CA LEU A 117 -10.09 12.52 1.15
C LEU A 117 -11.24 13.47 1.53
N ASN A 118 -11.52 14.50 0.72
CA ASN A 118 -12.64 15.41 0.98
C ASN A 118 -14.00 14.72 0.87
N GLY A 119 -14.14 13.74 -0.03
CA GLY A 119 -15.32 12.89 -0.11
C GLY A 119 -15.58 12.07 1.17
N GLN A 120 -14.57 11.78 2.00
CA GLN A 120 -14.78 11.21 3.34
C GLN A 120 -15.35 12.24 4.32
N ARG A 121 -14.85 13.49 4.26
CA ARG A 121 -15.24 14.56 5.18
C ARG A 121 -16.71 14.97 5.02
N GLN A 122 -17.25 14.90 3.80
CA GLN A 122 -18.67 15.18 3.52
C GLN A 122 -19.63 14.05 3.90
N ARG A 123 -19.16 12.80 4.04
CA ARG A 123 -19.99 11.66 4.46
C ARG A 123 -20.02 11.45 5.97
N ALA A 124 -19.09 12.07 6.71
CA ALA A 124 -18.96 11.97 8.16
C ALA A 124 -19.53 13.20 8.92
N ALA A 125 -20.05 14.19 8.19
CA ALA A 125 -20.74 15.38 8.70
C ALA A 125 -22.24 15.27 8.41
#